data_AF-A0A914TDL6-F1
#
_entry.id   AF-A0A914TDL6-F1
#
_cell.length_a   1.000
_cell.length_b   1.000
_cell.length_c   1.000
_cell.angle_alpha   90.00
_cell.angle_beta   90.00
_cell.angle_gamma   90.00
#
_symmetry.space_group_name_H-M   'P 1'
#
loop_
_entity.id
_entity.type
_entity.pdbx_description
1 polymer ?
#
loop_
_entity_poly.entity_id
_entity_poly.type
_entity_poly.pdbx_seq_one_letter_code
_entity_poly.pdbx_strand_id
1 'polypeptide(L)' 'TISQKVPTIDGLVRGINGVNIIRISPTENGTLLEYIMNTDVKVRVPRMAMRGAQKSFLIGYVDALEKYITQNSSKYP' A
#
# COMPACT_ATOMS: atom_id res chain seq x y z
N THR A 1 -21.67 2.43 15.51
CA THR A 1 -20.31 2.31 14.94
C THR A 1 -19.32 2.10 16.07
N ILE A 2 -18.81 0.88 16.24
CA ILE A 2 -17.82 0.58 17.27
C ILE A 2 -16.47 1.12 16.78
N SER A 3 -16.10 2.31 17.24
CA SER A 3 -14.75 2.85 17.05
C SER A 3 -13.84 2.23 18.10
N GLN A 4 -13.26 1.08 17.80
CA GLN A 4 -12.17 0.54 18.63
C GLN A 4 -10.97 1.48 18.49
N LYS A 5 -10.60 2.16 19.58
CA LYS A 5 -9.34 2.92 19.64
C LYS A 5 -8.19 1.92 19.63
N VAL A 6 -7.54 1.77 18.47
CA VAL A 6 -6.28 1.04 18.36
C VAL A 6 -5.23 1.74 19.25
N PRO A 7 -4.58 1.02 20.19
CA PRO A 7 -3.59 1.59 21.09
C PRO A 7 -2.44 2.21 20.30
N THR A 8 -2.01 3.40 20.70
CA THR A 8 -0.76 3.99 20.25
C THR A 8 0.39 3.22 20.87
N ILE A 9 1.27 2.68 20.02
CA ILE A 9 2.54 2.08 20.46
C ILE A 9 3.54 3.23 20.61
N ASP A 10 4.21 3.30 21.77
CA ASP A 10 5.22 4.33 22.03
C ASP A 10 6.37 4.22 21.02
N GLY A 11 6.78 5.37 20.46
CA GLY A 11 7.81 5.45 19.42
C GLY A 11 7.29 5.28 17.98
N LEU A 12 6.01 4.92 17.79
CA LEU A 12 5.41 4.86 16.46
C LEU A 12 4.66 6.15 16.12
N VAL A 13 5.03 6.74 14.99
CA VAL A 13 4.30 7.85 14.39
C VAL A 13 3.04 7.32 13.71
N ARG A 14 1.87 7.78 14.13
CA ARG A 14 0.62 7.45 13.45
C ARG A 14 0.55 8.16 12.09
N GLY A 15 0.50 7.36 11.02
CA GLY A 15 0.14 7.83 9.69
C GLY A 15 -1.31 8.30 9.62
N ILE A 16 -1.59 9.22 8.71
CA ILE A 16 -2.94 9.55 8.25
C ILE A 16 -3.10 8.90 6.88
N ASN A 17 -3.85 7.80 6.81
CA ASN A 17 -4.24 7.24 5.53
C ASN A 17 -5.53 7.93 5.08
N GLY A 18 -5.45 8.69 4.00
CA GLY A 18 -6.59 9.11 3.21
C GLY A 18 -7.07 7.96 2.31
N VAL A 19 -7.49 8.27 1.09
CA VAL A 19 -7.92 7.25 0.11
C VAL A 19 -6.79 6.27 -0.13
N ASN A 20 -7.06 4.98 0.10
CA ASN A 20 -6.14 3.90 -0.15
C ASN A 20 -6.94 2.76 -0.79
N ILE A 21 -6.85 2.65 -2.12
CA ILE A 21 -7.66 1.75 -2.94
C ILE A 21 -6.75 1.01 -3.91
N ILE A 22 -6.94 -0.30 -3.98
CA ILE A 22 -6.39 -1.14 -5.05
C ILE A 22 -7.54 -1.46 -6.00
N ARG A 23 -7.40 -1.09 -7.26
CA ARG A 23 -8.30 -1.47 -8.34
C ARG A 23 -7.63 -2.55 -9.19
N ILE A 24 -8.37 -3.60 -9.47
CA ILE A 24 -7.97 -4.68 -10.36
C ILE A 24 -8.97 -4.69 -11.50
N SER A 25 -8.50 -4.63 -12.73
CA SER A 25 -9.36 -4.58 -13.91
C SER A 25 -8.79 -5.46 -15.04
N PRO A 26 -9.64 -6.22 -15.76
CA PRO A 26 -9.18 -6.98 -16.90
C PRO A 26 -8.77 -6.05 -18.05
N THR A 27 -7.81 -6.49 -18.83
CA THR A 27 -7.33 -5.84 -20.05
C THR A 27 -7.19 -6.89 -21.14
N GLU A 28 -7.04 -6.49 -22.40
CA GLU A 28 -6.87 -7.41 -23.53
C GLU A 28 -5.70 -8.39 -23.34
N ASN A 29 -4.63 -7.98 -22.64
CA ASN A 29 -3.40 -8.74 -22.47
C ASN A 29 -3.13 -9.19 -21.01
N GLY A 30 -4.14 -9.14 -20.13
CA GLY A 30 -3.97 -9.55 -18.73
C GLY A 30 -4.76 -8.70 -17.75
N THR A 31 -4.17 -8.33 -16.63
CA THR A 31 -4.84 -7.59 -15.57
C THR A 31 -4.08 -6.31 -15.22
N LEU A 32 -4.79 -5.19 -15.22
CA LEU A 32 -4.28 -3.91 -14.73
C LEU A 32 -4.50 -3.82 -13.23
N LEU A 33 -3.42 -3.56 -12.50
CA LEU A 33 -3.47 -3.23 -11.08
C LEU A 33 -3.13 -1.75 -10.89
N GLU A 34 -4.06 -1.02 -10.32
CA GLU A 34 -3.88 0.38 -9.95
C GLU A 34 -3.94 0.51 -8.43
N TYR A 35 -2.92 1.13 -7.84
CA TYR A 35 -2.93 1.47 -6.43
C TYR A 35 -3.02 2.99 -6.28
N ILE A 36 -4.20 3.47 -5.86
CA ILE A 36 -4.47 4.86 -5.53
C ILE A 36 -4.24 5.04 -4.03
N MET A 37 -3.15 5.71 -3.66
CA MET A 37 -2.78 5.97 -2.27
C MET A 37 -2.65 7.47 -2.01
N ASN A 38 -3.29 7.92 -0.95
CA ASN A 38 -3.17 9.27 -0.39
C ASN A 38 -2.83 9.14 1.10
N THR A 39 -1.55 8.98 1.41
CA THR A 39 -1.05 8.83 2.78
C THR A 39 -0.25 10.06 3.19
N ASP A 40 -0.47 10.51 4.41
CA ASP A 40 0.27 11.56 5.09
C ASP A 40 0.72 11.06 6.48
N VAL A 41 1.52 11.84 7.20
CA VAL A 41 1.98 11.53 8.56
C VAL A 41 1.71 12.69 9.50
N LYS A 42 1.32 12.41 10.74
CA LYS A 42 0.92 13.44 11.72
C LYS A 42 2.05 14.35 12.21
N VAL A 43 3.28 14.10 11.81
CA VAL A 43 4.50 14.76 12.31
C VAL A 43 5.25 15.41 11.17
N ARG A 44 6.20 16.29 11.51
CA ARG A 44 7.09 16.95 10.55
C ARG A 44 8.09 15.96 9.94
N VAL A 45 7.63 15.04 9.08
CA VAL A 45 8.52 14.29 8.19
C VAL A 45 8.80 15.15 6.96
N PRO A 46 10.07 15.28 6.53
CA PRO A 46 10.39 15.99 5.31
C PRO A 46 9.62 15.42 4.12
N ARG A 47 8.97 16.29 3.32
CA ARG A 47 8.17 15.87 2.15
C ARG A 47 8.97 15.01 1.17
N MET A 48 10.27 15.28 1.01
CA MET A 48 11.15 14.49 0.14
C MET A 48 11.37 13.07 0.68
N ALA A 49 11.53 12.92 2.00
CA ALA A 49 11.64 11.61 2.63
C ALA A 49 10.33 10.82 2.49
N MET A 50 9.17 11.47 2.66
CA MET A 50 7.87 10.83 2.44
C MET A 50 7.70 10.36 0.99
N ARG A 51 8.05 11.20 0.01
CA ARG A 51 7.99 10.83 -1.42
C ARG A 51 8.90 9.66 -1.75
N GLY A 52 10.12 9.65 -1.22
CA GLY A 52 11.06 8.54 -1.37
C GLY A 52 10.48 7.24 -0.80
N ALA A 53 10.00 7.29 0.44
CA ALA A 53 9.40 6.15 1.12
C ALA A 53 8.15 5.61 0.38
N GLN A 54 7.25 6.50 -0.08
CA GLN A 54 6.07 6.11 -0.86
C GLN A 54 6.45 5.43 -2.17
N LYS A 55 7.44 5.96 -2.89
CA LYS A 55 7.94 5.35 -4.13
C LYS A 55 8.53 3.96 -3.87
N SER A 56 9.42 3.83 -2.88
CA SER A 56 10.02 2.54 -2.52
C SER A 56 8.98 1.53 -2.07
N PHE A 57 7.98 1.96 -1.30
CA PHE A 57 6.88 1.11 -0.87
C PHE A 57 6.05 0.59 -2.07
N LEU A 58 5.66 1.46 -2.99
CA LEU A 58 4.85 1.08 -4.14
C LEU A 58 5.59 0.10 -5.07
N ILE A 59 6.88 0.33 -5.32
CA ILE A 59 7.71 -0.60 -6.11
C ILE A 59 7.80 -1.95 -5.40
N GLY A 60 8.18 -1.97 -4.12
CA GLY A 60 8.32 -3.21 -3.37
C GLY A 60 7.01 -3.98 -3.22
N TYR A 61 5.86 -3.29 -3.19
CA TYR A 61 4.56 -3.92 -3.21
C TYR A 61 4.31 -4.69 -4.52
N VAL A 62 4.62 -4.08 -5.67
CA VAL A 62 4.47 -4.72 -6.98
C VAL A 62 5.40 -5.94 -7.10
N ASP A 63 6.67 -5.80 -6.70
CA ASP A 63 7.63 -6.91 -6.72
C ASP A 63 7.19 -8.09 -5.84
N ALA A 64 6.69 -7.77 -4.64
CA ALA A 64 6.17 -8.78 -3.71
C ALA A 64 4.92 -9.47 -4.25
N LEU A 65 4.04 -8.71 -4.92
CA LEU A 65 2.82 -9.24 -5.52
C LEU A 65 3.15 -10.16 -6.71
N GLU A 66 4.03 -9.74 -7.61
CA GLU A 66 4.49 -10.56 -8.74
C GLU A 66 5.08 -11.88 -8.24
N LYS A 67 5.96 -11.80 -7.24
CA LYS A 67 6.54 -12.97 -6.59
C LYS A 67 5.46 -13.87 -5.99
N TYR A 68 4.49 -13.29 -5.29
CA TYR A 68 3.39 -14.05 -4.68
C TYR A 68 2.56 -14.79 -5.74
N ILE A 69 2.17 -14.11 -6.82
CA ILE A 69 1.38 -14.69 -7.91
C ILE A 69 2.17 -15.82 -8.57
N THR A 70 3.45 -15.59 -8.87
CA THR A 70 4.31 -16.60 -9.52
C THR A 70 4.47 -17.85 -8.67
N GLN A 71 4.64 -17.69 -7.36
CA GLN A 71 4.82 -18.80 -6.41
C GLN A 71 3.53 -19.56 -6.10
N ASN A 72 2.37 -18.93 -6.28
CA ASN A 72 1.07 -19.51 -5.92
C ASN A 72 0.14 -19.70 -7.13
N SER A 73 0.65 -19.55 -8.35
CA SER A 73 -0.11 -19.70 -9.60
C SER A 73 -0.79 -21.07 -9.72
N SER A 74 -0.17 -22.12 -9.21
CA SER A 74 -0.73 -23.47 -9.19
C SER A 74 -1.85 -23.67 -8.17
N LYS A 75 -2.03 -22.74 -7.21
CA LYS A 75 -3.05 -22.86 -6.15
C LYS A 75 -4.38 -22.21 -6.50
N TYR A 76 -4.40 -21.34 -7.50
CA TYR A 76 -5.58 -20.57 -7.89
C TYR A 76 -5.77 -20.69 -9.41
N PRO A 77 -6.49 -21.74 -9.87
CA PRO A 77 -6.77 -21.96 -11.29
C PRO A 77 -7.76 -20.96 -11.87
#